data_AF-A0A2I3H6V5-F1
#
_entry.id   AF-A0A2I3H6V5-F1
#
_cell.length_a   1.000
_cell.length_b   1.000
_cell.length_c   1.000
_cell.angle_alpha   90.00
_cell.angle_beta   90.00
_cell.angle_gamma   90.00
#
_symmetry.space_group_name_H-M   'P 1'
#
loop_
_entity.id
_entity.type
_entity.pdbx_description
1 polymer ?
#
loop_
_entity_poly.entity_id
_entity_poly.type
_entity_poly.pdbx_seq_one_letter_code
_entity_poly.pdbx_strand_id
1 'polypeptide(L)'
;MVALCSLLLGSSDPRALPTLPTATSGQRPAKRRRKSLTLNTNHGHILVDYSKNLVTEDVMRMLVDLAKSRGVEAARERMFNGEKINYTEGRAVLHVALRNRSNTPILVDGKDVMPEVNKVLDKMKSFCQGPLMVTEALKPYSSGGPRVWYVSNIDGTHIAKTLAQLNPESSLFIIASKTFTTQETITNAETAKEWFLQAAKDPSAVAKHFVALSTNTTKVKEFGIDPQNMFEFWDWVGGRYSLWSAIGLSIVLHVGFDNFEQLLSGAHWMDQHFRTTPLEKNAPVLLALLGIWYINCFGCETHAMLPYDQYLHRFAAYFQQ
;
A
#
# COMPACT_ATOMS: atom_id res chain seq x y z
N MET A 1 -26.33 6.83 3.64
CA MET A 1 -27.29 6.06 4.45
C MET A 1 -26.49 5.06 5.28
N VAL A 2 -26.59 5.07 6.61
CA VAL A 2 -25.71 4.25 7.47
C VAL A 2 -26.41 2.94 7.82
N ALA A 3 -25.90 1.83 7.31
CA ALA A 3 -26.33 0.49 7.75
C ALA A 3 -25.46 0.06 8.95
N LEU A 4 -26.04 0.10 10.15
CA LEU A 4 -25.47 -0.62 11.30
C LEU A 4 -25.78 -2.11 11.13
N CYS A 5 -24.74 -2.94 11.00
CA CYS A 5 -24.88 -4.39 11.07
C CYS A 5 -23.89 -4.95 12.11
N SER A 6 -24.27 -4.88 13.39
CA SER A 6 -23.51 -5.48 14.48
C SER A 6 -23.79 -6.98 14.55
N LEU A 7 -23.20 -7.75 13.64
CA LEU A 7 -23.19 -9.22 13.69
C LEU A 7 -22.24 -9.70 14.79
N LEU A 8 -22.71 -9.59 16.04
CA LEU A 8 -22.18 -10.36 17.16
C LEU A 8 -22.64 -11.81 17.00
N LEU A 9 -21.85 -12.62 16.30
CA LEU A 9 -21.99 -14.07 16.36
C LEU A 9 -21.66 -14.52 17.79
N GLY A 10 -22.64 -15.12 18.46
CA GLY A 10 -22.53 -15.45 19.89
C GLY A 10 -21.56 -16.61 20.13
N SER A 11 -20.42 -16.31 20.77
CA SER A 11 -19.63 -17.33 21.45
C SER A 11 -20.37 -17.80 22.70
N SER A 12 -20.36 -19.12 22.95
CA SER A 12 -21.04 -19.76 24.08
C SER A 12 -20.13 -20.02 25.29
N ASP A 13 -18.89 -19.48 25.29
CA ASP A 13 -17.95 -19.62 26.40
C ASP A 13 -18.24 -18.57 27.51
N PRO A 14 -18.61 -18.98 28.74
CA PRO A 14 -18.95 -18.05 29.82
C PRO A 14 -17.73 -17.43 30.54
N ARG A 15 -16.49 -17.65 30.06
CA ARG A 15 -15.27 -17.16 30.70
C ARG A 15 -15.04 -15.65 30.52
N ALA A 16 -15.83 -14.88 31.28
CA ALA A 16 -15.52 -13.53 31.75
C ALA A 16 -15.08 -12.51 30.68
N LEU A 17 -15.94 -12.28 29.67
CA LEU A 17 -15.92 -11.00 28.98
C LEU A 17 -16.04 -9.86 30.01
N PRO A 18 -15.20 -8.82 29.97
CA PRO A 18 -15.28 -7.71 30.93
C PRO A 18 -16.63 -7.01 30.78
N THR A 19 -17.29 -6.72 31.91
CA THR A 19 -18.65 -6.16 32.00
C THR A 19 -18.74 -4.69 31.57
N LEU A 20 -18.42 -4.44 30.31
CA LEU A 20 -18.61 -3.16 29.65
C LEU A 20 -20.11 -2.92 29.41
N PRO A 21 -20.66 -1.77 29.80
CA PRO A 21 -22.08 -1.48 29.60
C PRO A 21 -22.39 -1.40 28.10
N THR A 22 -23.26 -2.30 27.63
CA THR A 22 -23.86 -2.21 26.30
C THR A 22 -24.66 -0.91 26.20
N ALA A 23 -24.53 -0.20 25.07
CA ALA A 23 -25.14 1.11 24.90
C ALA A 23 -26.66 0.99 24.75
N THR A 24 -27.40 1.25 25.83
CA THR A 24 -28.86 1.27 25.82
C THR A 24 -29.38 2.37 24.89
N SER A 25 -30.20 1.98 23.92
CA SER A 25 -30.73 2.88 22.90
C SER A 25 -31.82 3.79 23.48
N GLY A 26 -31.47 5.01 23.86
CA GLY A 26 -32.45 6.05 24.21
C GLY A 26 -31.90 7.25 24.96
N GLN A 27 -30.91 7.07 25.83
CA GLN A 27 -30.36 8.17 26.63
C GLN A 27 -29.18 8.85 25.94
N ARG A 28 -29.23 10.18 25.79
CA ARG A 28 -28.07 11.02 25.45
C ARG A 28 -27.37 11.45 26.75
N PRO A 29 -26.17 10.93 27.10
CA PRO A 29 -25.45 11.39 28.28
C PRO A 29 -24.78 12.74 28.00
N ALA A 30 -24.82 13.66 28.97
CA ALA A 30 -24.12 14.93 28.88
C ALA A 30 -22.59 14.71 28.76
N LYS A 31 -21.94 15.46 27.84
CA LYS A 31 -20.47 15.49 27.67
C LYS A 31 -19.76 14.12 27.65
N ARG A 32 -20.27 13.14 26.89
CA ARG A 32 -19.47 11.99 26.44
C ARG A 32 -18.23 12.54 25.70
N ARG A 33 -17.02 12.42 26.28
CA ARG A 33 -15.78 12.93 25.66
C ARG A 33 -15.64 12.34 24.25
N ARG A 34 -15.30 13.18 23.27
CA ARG A 34 -15.20 12.76 21.87
C ARG A 34 -13.99 11.85 21.67
N LYS A 35 -14.24 10.54 21.66
CA LYS A 35 -13.31 9.49 21.21
C LYS A 35 -13.19 9.52 19.68
N SER A 36 -12.63 10.59 19.17
CA SER A 36 -12.47 10.84 17.74
C SER A 36 -11.29 11.77 17.49
N LEU A 37 -10.44 11.43 16.53
CA LEU A 37 -9.39 12.33 16.05
C LEU A 37 -9.85 13.01 14.76
N THR A 38 -9.72 14.32 14.68
CA THR A 38 -9.88 15.09 13.43
C THR A 38 -8.50 15.53 12.97
N LEU A 39 -8.04 14.96 11.87
CA LEU A 39 -6.73 15.21 11.28
C LEU A 39 -6.92 16.19 10.12
N ASN A 40 -6.45 17.44 10.26
CA ASN A 40 -6.38 18.38 9.13
C ASN A 40 -5.06 18.14 8.38
N THR A 41 -5.14 17.80 7.09
CA THR A 41 -3.97 17.55 6.25
C THR A 41 -3.52 18.78 5.45
N ASN A 42 -4.19 19.93 5.63
CA ASN A 42 -4.20 21.12 4.76
C ASN A 42 -4.75 20.88 3.34
N HIS A 43 -4.95 19.63 2.93
CA HIS A 43 -5.58 19.22 1.67
C HIS A 43 -6.93 18.50 1.88
N GLY A 44 -7.42 18.48 3.12
CA GLY A 44 -8.63 17.77 3.51
C GLY A 44 -8.67 17.50 5.02
N HIS A 45 -9.72 16.80 5.46
CA HIS A 45 -9.87 16.36 6.85
C HIS A 45 -10.16 14.87 6.91
N ILE A 46 -9.40 14.13 7.73
CA ILE A 46 -9.66 12.72 8.04
C ILE A 46 -10.26 12.66 9.46
N LEU A 47 -11.51 12.19 9.57
CA LEU A 47 -12.17 11.95 10.86
C LEU A 47 -12.07 10.47 11.23
N VAL A 48 -11.25 10.16 12.24
CA VAL A 48 -11.18 8.83 12.84
C VAL A 48 -12.12 8.81 14.04
N ASP A 49 -13.41 8.51 13.83
CA ASP A 49 -14.39 8.30 14.91
C ASP A 49 -14.33 6.86 15.45
N TYR A 50 -13.68 6.70 16.60
CA TYR A 50 -13.60 5.43 17.32
C TYR A 50 -14.55 5.37 18.53
N SER A 51 -15.52 6.28 18.64
CA SER A 51 -16.42 6.41 19.80
C SER A 51 -17.49 5.33 19.94
N LYS A 52 -17.58 4.43 18.95
CA LYS A 52 -18.50 3.28 18.92
C LYS A 52 -17.83 1.96 19.35
N ASN A 53 -16.55 2.01 19.74
CA ASN A 53 -15.81 0.85 20.23
C ASN A 53 -16.13 0.52 21.70
N LEU A 54 -15.96 -0.76 22.07
CA LEU A 54 -16.18 -1.27 23.43
C LEU A 54 -14.98 -0.94 24.34
N VAL A 55 -14.78 0.35 24.65
CA VAL A 55 -13.63 0.85 25.43
C VAL A 55 -14.02 1.99 26.39
N THR A 56 -13.52 1.95 27.64
CA THR A 56 -13.57 3.09 28.59
C THR A 56 -12.37 4.03 28.39
N GLU A 57 -12.24 5.11 29.16
CA GLU A 57 -10.99 5.91 29.16
C GLU A 57 -9.83 5.09 29.74
N ASP A 58 -10.08 4.29 30.77
CA ASP A 58 -9.08 3.42 31.41
C ASP A 58 -8.58 2.31 30.49
N VAL A 59 -9.45 1.70 29.68
CA VAL A 59 -9.04 0.75 28.65
C VAL A 59 -8.13 1.41 27.62
N MET A 60 -8.44 2.63 27.17
CA MET A 60 -7.55 3.37 26.25
C MET A 60 -6.20 3.70 26.90
N ARG A 61 -6.18 4.05 28.20
CA ARG A 61 -4.92 4.26 28.95
C ARG A 61 -4.09 2.98 29.01
N MET A 62 -4.68 1.87 29.46
CA MET A 62 -3.98 0.57 29.53
C MET A 62 -3.45 0.11 28.18
N LEU A 63 -4.19 0.35 27.08
CA LEU A 63 -3.73 0.05 25.72
C LEU A 63 -2.54 0.95 25.30
N VAL A 64 -2.55 2.24 25.63
CA VAL A 64 -1.41 3.14 25.35
C VAL A 64 -0.19 2.77 26.19
N ASP A 65 -0.37 2.38 27.46
CA ASP A 65 0.74 1.95 28.32
C ASP A 65 1.28 0.56 27.92
N LEU A 66 0.44 -0.29 27.30
CA LEU A 66 0.87 -1.50 26.58
C LEU A 66 1.74 -1.13 25.36
N ALA A 67 1.35 -0.15 24.53
CA ALA A 67 2.18 0.29 23.40
C ALA A 67 3.58 0.80 23.84
N LYS A 68 3.63 1.57 24.94
CA LYS A 68 4.89 2.05 25.53
C LYS A 68 5.76 0.90 26.03
N SER A 69 5.19 0.01 26.86
CA SER A 69 5.92 -1.15 27.43
C SER A 69 6.31 -2.21 26.41
N ARG A 70 5.65 -2.26 25.24
CA ARG A 70 6.07 -3.05 24.07
C ARG A 70 7.07 -2.33 23.15
N GLY A 71 7.49 -1.11 23.49
CA GLY A 71 8.56 -0.38 22.79
C GLY A 71 8.18 0.18 21.42
N VAL A 72 6.89 0.45 21.17
CA VAL A 72 6.38 0.89 19.85
C VAL A 72 7.10 2.13 19.32
N GLU A 73 7.36 3.13 20.16
CA GLU A 73 8.04 4.37 19.76
C GLU A 73 9.49 4.12 19.36
N ALA A 74 10.22 3.30 20.12
CA ALA A 74 11.58 2.91 19.76
C ALA A 74 11.57 2.12 18.43
N ALA A 75 10.74 1.09 18.30
CA ALA A 75 10.62 0.29 17.07
C ALA A 75 10.27 1.13 15.84
N ARG A 76 9.44 2.18 16.00
CA ARG A 76 9.14 3.17 14.97
C ARG A 76 10.37 3.96 14.55
N GLU A 77 11.12 4.55 15.48
CA GLU A 77 12.33 5.31 15.10
C GLU A 77 13.38 4.45 14.41
N ARG A 78 13.55 3.20 14.86
CA ARG A 78 14.42 2.21 14.19
C ARG A 78 14.03 2.00 12.71
N MET A 79 12.72 1.90 12.42
CA MET A 79 12.21 1.82 11.05
C MET A 79 12.56 3.08 10.24
N PHE A 80 12.22 4.27 10.75
CA PHE A 80 12.43 5.53 10.04
C PHE A 80 13.92 5.88 9.83
N ASN A 81 14.81 5.39 10.70
CA ASN A 81 16.25 5.62 10.63
C ASN A 81 16.99 4.58 9.76
N GLY A 82 16.27 3.64 9.13
CA GLY A 82 16.86 2.67 8.19
C GLY A 82 17.51 1.45 8.85
N GLU A 83 17.24 1.18 10.12
CA GLU A 83 17.78 -0.01 10.78
C GLU A 83 17.22 -1.31 10.19
N LYS A 84 18.02 -2.38 10.32
CA LYS A 84 17.71 -3.73 9.84
C LYS A 84 16.68 -4.45 10.73
N ILE A 85 15.46 -3.88 10.80
CA ILE A 85 14.36 -4.38 11.63
C ILE A 85 13.66 -5.62 11.05
N ASN A 86 13.86 -5.94 9.76
CA ASN A 86 13.54 -7.24 9.21
C ASN A 86 14.69 -8.20 9.53
N TYR A 87 14.69 -8.66 10.78
CA TYR A 87 15.81 -9.41 11.39
C TYR A 87 16.00 -10.82 10.83
N THR A 88 14.97 -11.43 10.22
CA THR A 88 15.09 -12.76 9.58
C THR A 88 15.79 -12.70 8.23
N GLU A 89 15.70 -11.57 7.51
CA GLU A 89 16.40 -11.37 6.22
C GLU A 89 17.61 -10.42 6.32
N GLY A 90 17.84 -9.81 7.49
CA GLY A 90 18.90 -8.82 7.70
C GLY A 90 18.66 -7.49 6.96
N ARG A 91 17.41 -7.12 6.69
CA ARG A 91 17.05 -5.97 5.82
C ARG A 91 16.46 -4.78 6.58
N ALA A 92 16.67 -3.59 6.04
CA ALA A 92 15.92 -2.39 6.41
C ALA A 92 14.45 -2.49 5.93
N VAL A 93 13.56 -1.63 6.44
CA VAL A 93 12.15 -1.56 6.02
C VAL A 93 11.79 -0.09 5.79
N LEU A 94 11.97 0.38 4.55
CA LEU A 94 12.03 1.81 4.24
C LEU A 94 11.02 2.28 3.19
N HIS A 95 9.81 1.72 3.19
CA HIS A 95 8.73 2.22 2.34
C HIS A 95 8.36 3.71 2.61
N VAL A 96 8.75 4.24 3.78
CA VAL A 96 8.67 5.68 4.11
C VAL A 96 9.68 6.55 3.34
N ALA A 97 10.85 6.01 2.95
CA ALA A 97 11.86 6.73 2.18
C ALA A 97 11.38 7.04 0.76
N LEU A 98 10.66 6.10 0.14
CA LEU A 98 10.04 6.22 -1.19
C LEU A 98 9.13 7.44 -1.34
N ARG A 99 8.56 7.90 -0.22
CA ARG A 99 7.65 9.06 -0.13
C ARG A 99 8.18 10.14 0.81
N ASN A 100 9.49 10.19 1.06
CA ASN A 100 10.11 11.15 1.97
C ASN A 100 10.24 12.55 1.34
N ARG A 101 9.13 13.29 1.31
CA ARG A 101 9.05 14.59 0.61
C ARG A 101 9.86 15.71 1.26
N SER A 102 10.34 15.55 2.50
CA SER A 102 11.30 16.49 3.10
C SER A 102 12.74 16.33 2.59
N ASN A 103 13.05 15.22 1.90
CA ASN A 103 14.41 14.85 1.48
C ASN A 103 15.44 14.84 2.62
N THR A 104 15.00 14.67 3.88
CA THR A 104 15.89 14.44 5.01
C THR A 104 16.62 13.11 4.80
N PRO A 105 17.97 13.04 4.88
CA PRO A 105 18.70 11.81 4.62
C PRO A 105 18.25 10.61 5.45
N ILE A 106 18.19 9.43 4.84
CA ILE A 106 17.87 8.16 5.49
C ILE A 106 18.95 7.15 5.13
N LEU A 107 19.72 6.71 6.12
CA LEU A 107 20.91 5.91 5.90
C LEU A 107 20.61 4.41 5.91
N VAL A 108 21.13 3.67 4.93
CA VAL A 108 21.26 2.21 4.95
C VAL A 108 22.74 1.88 4.75
N ASP A 109 23.31 1.11 5.67
CA ASP A 109 24.74 0.75 5.69
C ASP A 109 25.69 1.94 5.49
N GLY A 110 25.33 3.08 6.10
CA GLY A 110 26.10 4.33 6.06
C GLY A 110 25.85 5.23 4.85
N LYS A 111 25.09 4.79 3.85
CA LYS A 111 24.77 5.57 2.63
C LYS A 111 23.33 6.08 2.65
N ASP A 112 23.12 7.35 2.31
CA ASP A 112 21.78 7.91 2.11
C ASP A 112 21.10 7.30 0.87
N VAL A 113 19.85 6.86 1.03
CA VAL A 113 19.04 6.27 -0.04
C VAL A 113 18.31 7.33 -0.88
N MET A 114 18.11 8.55 -0.36
CA MET A 114 17.27 9.57 -1.00
C MET A 114 17.71 9.97 -2.41
N PRO A 115 19.02 10.09 -2.75
CA PRO A 115 19.43 10.41 -4.11
C PRO A 115 19.00 9.35 -5.15
N GLU A 116 19.04 8.07 -4.80
CA GLU A 116 18.63 6.98 -5.68
C GLU A 116 17.09 6.84 -5.72
N VAL A 117 16.39 7.13 -4.62
CA VAL A 117 14.91 7.27 -4.62
C VAL A 117 14.45 8.36 -5.58
N ASN A 118 15.04 9.55 -5.51
CA ASN A 118 14.65 10.68 -6.35
C ASN A 118 15.02 10.44 -7.83
N LYS A 119 16.22 9.92 -8.11
CA LYS A 119 16.63 9.48 -9.46
C LYS A 119 15.67 8.45 -10.08
N VAL A 120 15.12 7.52 -9.28
CA VAL A 120 14.07 6.61 -9.75
C VAL A 120 12.77 7.36 -9.98
N LEU A 121 12.34 8.25 -9.09
CA LEU A 121 11.13 9.08 -9.27
C LEU A 121 11.22 9.98 -10.51
N ASP A 122 12.38 10.59 -10.79
CA ASP A 122 12.63 11.38 -12.01
C ASP A 122 12.55 10.49 -13.26
N LYS A 123 13.01 9.24 -13.18
CA LYS A 123 12.83 8.25 -14.25
C LYS A 123 11.36 7.82 -14.39
N MET A 124 10.62 7.69 -13.28
CA MET A 124 9.17 7.44 -13.25
C MET A 124 8.37 8.62 -13.83
N LYS A 125 8.92 9.85 -13.79
CA LYS A 125 8.33 11.01 -14.47
C LYS A 125 8.31 10.86 -16.00
N SER A 126 9.03 9.88 -16.54
CA SER A 126 9.05 9.52 -17.97
C SER A 126 8.30 8.22 -18.35
N PHE A 127 7.98 7.31 -17.41
CA PHE A 127 7.43 5.96 -17.69
C PHE A 127 6.69 5.34 -16.49
N CYS A 128 5.77 4.36 -16.67
CA CYS A 128 4.69 4.15 -15.69
C CYS A 128 3.93 2.73 -15.57
N GLN A 129 4.20 1.81 -14.57
CA GLN A 129 3.36 0.68 -13.98
C GLN A 129 3.35 0.43 -12.42
N GLY A 130 2.22 0.38 -11.69
CA GLY A 130 2.26 0.11 -10.23
C GLY A 130 1.04 0.37 -9.32
N PRO A 131 -0.05 -0.42 -9.37
CA PRO A 131 -1.33 0.30 -9.54
C PRO A 131 -2.67 -0.19 -8.94
N LEU A 132 -3.12 -1.43 -9.18
CA LEU A 132 -4.55 -1.76 -9.43
C LEU A 132 -5.56 -1.04 -8.51
N MET A 133 -5.42 -1.21 -7.19
CA MET A 133 -6.33 -0.61 -6.21
C MET A 133 -6.35 0.92 -6.29
N VAL A 134 -5.19 1.54 -6.48
CA VAL A 134 -5.04 3.00 -6.58
C VAL A 134 -5.52 3.54 -7.92
N THR A 135 -5.30 2.84 -9.04
CA THR A 135 -5.82 3.28 -10.35
C THR A 135 -7.33 3.12 -10.49
N GLU A 136 -7.94 2.26 -9.69
CA GLU A 136 -9.40 2.19 -9.55
C GLU A 136 -9.89 3.28 -8.57
N ALA A 137 -9.24 3.45 -7.41
CA ALA A 137 -9.56 4.50 -6.43
C ALA A 137 -9.46 5.93 -7.01
N LEU A 138 -8.49 6.17 -7.89
CA LEU A 138 -8.21 7.47 -8.51
C LEU A 138 -8.74 7.58 -9.95
N LYS A 139 -9.70 6.72 -10.35
CA LYS A 139 -10.25 6.74 -11.71
C LYS A 139 -10.75 8.11 -12.20
N PRO A 140 -11.38 8.98 -11.38
CA PRO A 140 -11.78 10.32 -11.81
C PRO A 140 -10.62 11.23 -12.28
N TYR A 141 -9.39 10.92 -11.87
CA TYR A 141 -8.18 11.69 -12.20
C TYR A 141 -7.50 11.17 -13.48
N SER A 142 -8.05 10.16 -14.17
CA SER A 142 -7.38 9.49 -15.29
C SER A 142 -7.57 10.18 -16.66
N SER A 143 -7.81 11.49 -16.68
CA SER A 143 -8.04 12.22 -17.94
C SER A 143 -6.73 12.40 -18.71
N GLY A 144 -6.71 12.02 -19.99
CA GLY A 144 -5.51 12.05 -20.84
C GLY A 144 -4.55 10.86 -20.67
N GLY A 145 -4.67 10.09 -19.59
CA GLY A 145 -3.88 8.86 -19.38
C GLY A 145 -4.39 7.69 -20.23
N PRO A 146 -3.53 6.75 -20.66
CA PRO A 146 -3.96 5.55 -21.37
C PRO A 146 -4.79 4.61 -20.50
N ARG A 147 -5.51 3.70 -21.16
CA ARG A 147 -6.18 2.56 -20.51
C ARG A 147 -5.14 1.64 -19.87
N VAL A 148 -5.41 1.21 -18.65
CA VAL A 148 -4.54 0.31 -17.89
C VAL A 148 -5.21 -1.05 -17.67
N TRP A 149 -4.41 -2.11 -17.73
CA TRP A 149 -4.84 -3.51 -17.59
C TRP A 149 -3.87 -4.25 -16.67
N TYR A 150 -4.40 -5.21 -15.90
CA TYR A 150 -3.61 -5.92 -14.89
C TYR A 150 -3.83 -7.42 -15.01
N VAL A 151 -2.80 -8.10 -15.49
CA VAL A 151 -2.67 -9.57 -15.47
C VAL A 151 -1.83 -9.95 -14.25
N SER A 152 -2.19 -11.04 -13.57
CA SER A 152 -1.52 -11.46 -12.32
C SER A 152 -1.66 -12.96 -12.07
N ASN A 153 -2.90 -13.48 -12.16
CA ASN A 153 -3.17 -14.92 -12.12
C ASN A 153 -2.43 -15.65 -13.26
N ILE A 154 -1.95 -16.86 -12.99
CA ILE A 154 -1.31 -17.78 -13.95
C ILE A 154 -2.33 -18.60 -14.77
N ASP A 155 -3.61 -18.59 -14.37
CA ASP A 155 -4.72 -19.00 -15.23
C ASP A 155 -4.67 -18.22 -16.56
N GLY A 156 -4.41 -18.94 -17.65
CA GLY A 156 -4.28 -18.39 -19.00
C GLY A 156 -5.51 -17.61 -19.48
N THR A 157 -6.69 -17.87 -18.89
CA THR A 157 -7.92 -17.06 -19.09
C THR A 157 -7.67 -15.59 -18.82
N HIS A 158 -6.80 -15.26 -17.85
CA HIS A 158 -6.53 -13.88 -17.44
C HIS A 158 -5.78 -13.09 -18.50
N ILE A 159 -4.73 -13.67 -19.09
CA ILE A 159 -3.97 -13.00 -20.14
C ILE A 159 -4.70 -13.07 -21.49
N ALA A 160 -5.28 -14.21 -21.85
CA ALA A 160 -5.98 -14.39 -23.12
C ALA A 160 -7.13 -13.37 -23.30
N LYS A 161 -7.99 -13.20 -22.27
CA LYS A 161 -9.10 -12.24 -22.34
C LYS A 161 -8.62 -10.78 -22.40
N THR A 162 -7.41 -10.47 -21.91
CA THR A 162 -6.83 -9.12 -21.94
C THR A 162 -6.19 -8.85 -23.30
N LEU A 163 -5.37 -9.77 -23.82
CA LEU A 163 -4.77 -9.65 -25.15
C LEU A 163 -5.82 -9.59 -26.27
N ALA A 164 -6.95 -10.29 -26.12
CA ALA A 164 -8.10 -10.21 -27.03
C ALA A 164 -8.78 -8.82 -27.11
N GLN A 165 -8.43 -7.87 -26.24
CA GLN A 165 -8.96 -6.50 -26.21
C GLN A 165 -7.89 -5.45 -26.56
N LEU A 166 -6.72 -5.87 -27.06
CA LEU A 166 -5.55 -5.04 -27.29
C LEU A 166 -5.05 -5.12 -28.75
N ASN A 167 -4.45 -4.03 -29.24
CA ASN A 167 -3.69 -4.00 -30.49
C ASN A 167 -2.18 -3.97 -30.13
N PRO A 168 -1.34 -4.90 -30.65
CA PRO A 168 0.11 -4.89 -30.44
C PRO A 168 0.78 -3.54 -30.67
N GLU A 169 0.37 -2.80 -31.72
CA GLU A 169 0.95 -1.51 -32.14
C GLU A 169 0.77 -0.38 -31.11
N SER A 170 -0.21 -0.51 -30.20
CA SER A 170 -0.57 0.51 -29.21
C SER A 170 -0.60 -0.01 -27.77
N SER A 171 0.00 -1.18 -27.52
CA SER A 171 0.08 -1.80 -26.20
C SER A 171 1.51 -1.73 -25.64
N LEU A 172 1.64 -1.18 -24.43
CA LEU A 172 2.89 -1.18 -23.66
C LEU A 172 2.75 -2.17 -22.50
N PHE A 173 3.58 -3.22 -22.50
CA PHE A 173 3.67 -4.19 -21.43
C PHE A 173 4.72 -3.77 -20.41
N ILE A 174 4.40 -3.97 -19.14
CA ILE A 174 5.28 -3.59 -18.04
C ILE A 174 5.34 -4.77 -17.08
N ILE A 175 6.56 -5.28 -16.87
CA ILE A 175 6.79 -6.59 -16.23
C ILE A 175 7.30 -6.36 -14.80
N ALA A 176 6.42 -6.56 -13.82
CA ALA A 176 6.69 -6.33 -12.40
C ALA A 176 7.13 -7.58 -11.65
N SER A 177 8.45 -7.81 -11.55
CA SER A 177 9.01 -8.85 -10.69
C SER A 177 10.38 -8.44 -10.15
N LYS A 178 10.48 -8.36 -8.82
CA LYS A 178 11.70 -8.00 -8.09
C LYS A 178 12.91 -8.84 -8.52
N THR A 179 12.74 -10.16 -8.58
CA THR A 179 13.79 -11.10 -9.00
C THR A 179 13.85 -11.31 -10.51
N PHE A 180 12.79 -10.93 -11.24
CA PHE A 180 12.54 -11.32 -12.64
C PHE A 180 12.55 -12.84 -12.88
N THR A 181 12.12 -13.60 -11.87
CA THR A 181 12.01 -15.07 -11.91
C THR A 181 10.70 -15.62 -11.31
N THR A 182 9.75 -14.73 -10.96
CA THR A 182 8.42 -15.14 -10.46
C THR A 182 7.69 -15.90 -11.56
N GLN A 183 7.40 -17.19 -11.36
CA GLN A 183 6.89 -18.08 -12.42
C GLN A 183 5.64 -17.51 -13.08
N GLU A 184 4.66 -17.11 -12.26
CA GLU A 184 3.38 -16.58 -12.71
C GLU A 184 3.54 -15.28 -13.53
N THR A 185 4.51 -14.43 -13.15
CA THR A 185 4.79 -13.18 -13.86
C THR A 185 5.55 -13.43 -15.17
N ILE A 186 6.56 -14.30 -15.15
CA ILE A 186 7.43 -14.53 -16.31
C ILE A 186 6.70 -15.35 -17.39
N THR A 187 5.94 -16.39 -17.04
CA THR A 187 5.11 -17.10 -18.03
C THR A 187 4.09 -16.17 -18.68
N ASN A 188 3.40 -15.31 -17.92
CA ASN A 188 2.52 -14.28 -18.49
C ASN A 188 3.30 -13.27 -19.38
N ALA A 189 4.50 -12.85 -18.98
CA ALA A 189 5.32 -11.95 -19.78
C ALA A 189 5.78 -12.59 -21.11
N GLU A 190 6.13 -13.88 -21.09
CA GLU A 190 6.52 -14.64 -22.27
C GLU A 190 5.34 -14.85 -23.23
N THR A 191 4.15 -15.19 -22.71
CA THR A 191 2.91 -15.25 -23.52
C THR A 191 2.59 -13.89 -24.17
N ALA A 192 2.74 -12.77 -23.45
CA ALA A 192 2.56 -11.44 -24.02
C ALA A 192 3.61 -11.10 -25.11
N LYS A 193 4.88 -11.49 -24.89
CA LYS A 193 5.97 -11.30 -25.85
C LYS A 193 5.77 -12.14 -27.11
N GLU A 194 5.31 -13.38 -26.99
CA GLU A 194 5.00 -14.24 -28.14
C GLU A 194 3.86 -13.63 -28.97
N TRP A 195 2.72 -13.29 -28.34
CA TRP A 195 1.59 -12.62 -28.99
C TRP A 195 2.01 -11.33 -29.72
N PHE A 196 2.85 -10.51 -29.08
CA PHE A 196 3.40 -9.30 -29.70
C PHE A 196 4.26 -9.62 -30.93
N LEU A 197 5.17 -10.59 -30.83
CA LEU A 197 6.08 -10.97 -31.91
C LEU A 197 5.38 -11.66 -33.10
N GLN A 198 4.27 -12.36 -32.88
CA GLN A 198 3.43 -12.90 -33.97
C GLN A 198 2.94 -11.78 -34.92
N ALA A 199 2.65 -10.58 -34.38
CA ALA A 199 2.29 -9.40 -35.16
C ALA A 199 3.51 -8.61 -35.63
N ALA A 200 4.41 -8.22 -34.73
CA ALA A 200 5.52 -7.31 -35.00
C ALA A 200 6.65 -7.93 -35.85
N LYS A 201 6.87 -9.25 -35.73
CA LYS A 201 7.84 -10.07 -36.50
C LYS A 201 9.32 -9.62 -36.43
N ASP A 202 9.63 -8.67 -35.56
CA ASP A 202 10.97 -8.16 -35.26
C ASP A 202 11.27 -8.24 -33.76
N PRO A 203 12.26 -9.05 -33.32
CA PRO A 203 12.73 -9.07 -31.94
C PRO A 203 13.18 -7.71 -31.39
N SER A 204 13.68 -6.79 -32.24
CA SER A 204 14.11 -5.45 -31.79
C SER A 204 12.94 -4.59 -31.30
N ALA A 205 11.73 -4.83 -31.82
CA ALA A 205 10.54 -4.09 -31.43
C ALA A 205 10.12 -4.35 -29.96
N VAL A 206 10.57 -5.44 -29.32
CA VAL A 206 10.32 -5.73 -27.90
C VAL A 206 10.76 -4.56 -27.02
N ALA A 207 11.92 -3.93 -27.31
CA ALA A 207 12.43 -2.81 -26.55
C ALA A 207 11.50 -1.57 -26.54
N LYS A 208 10.59 -1.43 -27.51
CA LYS A 208 9.61 -0.33 -27.60
C LYS A 208 8.30 -0.64 -26.87
N HIS A 209 7.99 -1.92 -26.66
CA HIS A 209 6.70 -2.39 -26.14
C HIS A 209 6.80 -3.10 -24.79
N PHE A 210 8.00 -3.33 -24.25
CA PHE A 210 8.23 -3.99 -22.97
C PHE A 210 9.22 -3.19 -22.11
N VAL A 211 8.83 -2.91 -20.86
CA VAL A 211 9.68 -2.29 -19.83
C VAL A 211 9.62 -3.10 -18.54
N ALA A 212 10.64 -3.03 -17.68
CA ALA A 212 10.79 -3.90 -16.52
C ALA A 212 10.84 -3.15 -15.19
N LEU A 213 10.19 -3.70 -14.17
CA LEU A 213 10.31 -3.26 -12.78
C LEU A 213 10.99 -4.38 -12.00
N SER A 214 12.29 -4.21 -11.75
CA SER A 214 13.13 -5.30 -11.26
C SER A 214 14.40 -4.81 -10.59
N THR A 215 15.07 -5.71 -9.86
CA THR A 215 16.43 -5.54 -9.35
C THR A 215 17.43 -6.46 -10.05
N ASN A 216 17.02 -7.14 -11.13
CA ASN A 216 17.80 -8.16 -11.82
C ASN A 216 18.06 -7.79 -13.29
N THR A 217 19.04 -6.90 -13.50
CA THR A 217 19.45 -6.42 -14.83
C THR A 217 19.79 -7.55 -15.80
N THR A 218 20.33 -8.68 -15.30
CA THR A 218 20.70 -9.84 -16.12
C THR A 218 19.48 -10.51 -16.70
N LYS A 219 18.48 -10.86 -15.89
CA LYS A 219 17.25 -11.51 -16.38
C LYS A 219 16.37 -10.58 -17.22
N VAL A 220 16.38 -9.28 -16.95
CA VAL A 220 15.72 -8.28 -17.81
C VAL A 220 16.36 -8.23 -19.21
N LYS A 221 17.69 -8.26 -19.30
CA LYS A 221 18.42 -8.37 -20.58
C LYS A 221 18.14 -9.68 -21.30
N GLU A 222 18.20 -10.82 -20.61
CA GLU A 222 17.91 -12.15 -21.17
C GLU A 222 16.51 -12.23 -21.78
N PHE A 223 15.52 -11.54 -21.19
CA PHE A 223 14.16 -11.51 -21.72
C PHE A 223 14.03 -10.66 -23.01
N GLY A 224 14.96 -9.74 -23.26
CA GLY A 224 14.97 -8.84 -24.44
C GLY A 224 14.52 -7.40 -24.18
N ILE A 225 14.48 -6.95 -22.91
CA ILE A 225 14.18 -5.55 -22.55
C ILE A 225 15.46 -4.73 -22.49
N ASP A 226 15.45 -3.51 -23.04
CA ASP A 226 16.55 -2.56 -22.94
C ASP A 226 16.80 -2.19 -21.45
N PRO A 227 18.05 -2.24 -20.94
CA PRO A 227 18.37 -1.79 -19.58
C PRO A 227 17.94 -0.35 -19.27
N GLN A 228 17.88 0.53 -20.27
CA GLN A 228 17.34 1.88 -20.12
C GLN A 228 15.84 1.86 -19.75
N ASN A 229 15.11 0.81 -20.15
CA ASN A 229 13.71 0.56 -19.82
C ASN A 229 13.55 -0.34 -18.57
N MET A 230 14.60 -0.55 -17.77
CA MET A 230 14.50 -1.14 -16.43
C MET A 230 14.41 -0.04 -15.37
N PHE A 231 13.46 -0.13 -14.44
CA PHE A 231 13.30 0.79 -13.32
C PHE A 231 13.56 0.04 -12.02
N GLU A 232 14.59 0.48 -11.31
CA GLU A 232 15.15 -0.19 -10.15
C GLU A 232 14.41 0.17 -8.86
N PHE A 233 14.52 -0.71 -7.88
CA PHE A 233 14.10 -0.47 -6.51
C PHE A 233 14.93 -1.38 -5.57
N TRP A 234 14.79 -1.22 -4.26
CA TRP A 234 15.75 -1.78 -3.30
C TRP A 234 15.23 -3.02 -2.57
N ASP A 235 16.13 -3.76 -1.93
CA ASP A 235 15.81 -4.97 -1.17
C ASP A 235 14.85 -4.68 -0.01
N TRP A 236 15.04 -3.55 0.68
CA TRP A 236 14.19 -3.00 1.74
C TRP A 236 12.78 -2.55 1.32
N VAL A 237 12.47 -2.57 0.02
CA VAL A 237 11.10 -2.40 -0.49
C VAL A 237 10.39 -3.76 -0.50
N GLY A 238 9.60 -4.04 0.55
CA GLY A 238 8.73 -5.22 0.62
C GLY A 238 7.55 -5.12 -0.36
N GLY A 239 7.14 -6.25 -0.96
CA GLY A 239 6.15 -6.28 -2.05
C GLY A 239 4.82 -5.56 -1.75
N ARG A 240 4.17 -5.89 -0.63
CA ARG A 240 2.92 -5.24 -0.16
C ARG A 240 3.07 -3.77 0.29
N TYR A 241 4.28 -3.22 0.26
CA TYR A 241 4.58 -1.82 0.54
C TYR A 241 5.26 -1.12 -0.65
N SER A 242 5.19 -1.70 -1.85
CA SER A 242 6.01 -1.26 -2.99
C SER A 242 5.38 -0.18 -3.88
N LEU A 243 4.07 0.14 -3.74
CA LEU A 243 3.36 1.06 -4.65
C LEU A 243 3.85 2.52 -4.65
N TRP A 244 4.79 2.87 -3.77
CA TRP A 244 5.43 4.18 -3.69
C TRP A 244 6.78 4.23 -4.44
N SER A 245 7.28 3.09 -4.90
CA SER A 245 8.57 2.92 -5.61
C SER A 245 8.38 2.91 -7.13
N ALA A 246 9.34 2.37 -7.89
CA ALA A 246 9.11 1.95 -9.26
C ALA A 246 7.90 0.99 -9.43
N ILE A 247 7.46 0.27 -8.39
CA ILE A 247 6.17 -0.48 -8.39
C ILE A 247 4.95 0.43 -8.12
N GLY A 248 5.09 1.76 -8.22
CA GLY A 248 4.03 2.78 -8.25
C GLY A 248 3.73 3.34 -9.65
N LEU A 249 4.55 2.94 -10.62
CA LEU A 249 4.80 3.62 -11.88
C LEU A 249 3.45 3.91 -12.64
N SER A 250 2.36 3.10 -12.74
CA SER A 250 1.14 3.40 -13.58
C SER A 250 0.03 4.13 -12.87
N ILE A 251 0.23 4.44 -11.59
CA ILE A 251 -0.51 5.56 -11.04
C ILE A 251 -0.09 6.81 -11.84
N VAL A 252 1.20 6.99 -12.15
CA VAL A 252 1.70 8.05 -13.05
C VAL A 252 1.18 7.92 -14.49
N LEU A 253 1.09 6.72 -15.10
CA LEU A 253 0.54 6.60 -16.48
C LEU A 253 -0.93 7.00 -16.47
N HIS A 254 -1.70 6.43 -15.54
CA HIS A 254 -3.15 6.53 -15.62
C HIS A 254 -3.64 7.91 -15.18
N VAL A 255 -3.05 8.51 -14.12
CA VAL A 255 -3.51 9.79 -13.53
C VAL A 255 -2.47 10.92 -13.56
N GLY A 256 -1.30 10.73 -14.18
CA GLY A 256 -0.25 11.74 -14.27
C GLY A 256 0.68 11.80 -13.05
N PHE A 257 1.88 12.37 -13.24
CA PHE A 257 2.92 12.42 -12.20
C PHE A 257 2.49 13.30 -11.02
N ASP A 258 1.92 14.47 -11.29
CA ASP A 258 1.50 15.43 -10.27
C ASP A 258 0.47 14.85 -9.28
N ASN A 259 -0.41 13.95 -9.74
CA ASN A 259 -1.36 13.23 -8.87
C ASN A 259 -0.68 12.08 -8.09
N PHE A 260 0.35 11.46 -8.65
CA PHE A 260 1.20 10.52 -7.90
C PHE A 260 2.08 11.23 -6.84
N GLU A 261 2.61 12.42 -7.12
CA GLU A 261 3.34 13.22 -6.13
C GLU A 261 2.42 13.70 -4.99
N GLN A 262 1.15 14.00 -5.28
CA GLN A 262 0.13 14.24 -4.25
C GLN A 262 -0.15 12.98 -3.42
N LEU A 263 -0.23 11.79 -4.03
CA LEU A 263 -0.37 10.51 -3.32
C LEU A 263 0.84 10.23 -2.40
N LEU A 264 2.07 10.42 -2.89
CA LEU A 264 3.29 10.34 -2.08
C LEU A 264 3.25 11.35 -0.93
N SER A 265 2.82 12.58 -1.18
CA SER A 265 2.75 13.65 -0.18
C SER A 265 1.69 13.40 0.90
N GLY A 266 0.52 12.87 0.53
CA GLY A 266 -0.51 12.45 1.50
C GLY A 266 -0.04 11.30 2.39
N ALA A 267 0.72 10.35 1.82
CA ALA A 267 1.36 9.30 2.60
C ALA A 267 2.48 9.83 3.51
N HIS A 268 3.29 10.77 3.04
CA HIS A 268 4.31 11.46 3.85
C HIS A 268 3.69 12.22 5.02
N TRP A 269 2.56 12.90 4.81
CA TRP A 269 1.84 13.57 5.88
C TRP A 269 1.43 12.58 6.98
N MET A 270 0.95 11.40 6.60
CA MET A 270 0.59 10.34 7.56
C MET A 270 1.83 9.74 8.25
N ASP A 271 2.96 9.63 7.55
CA ASP A 271 4.24 9.22 8.15
C ASP A 271 4.70 10.21 9.24
N GLN A 272 4.62 11.52 8.97
CA GLN A 272 4.97 12.53 9.97
C GLN A 272 4.00 12.51 11.16
N HIS A 273 2.70 12.33 10.92
CA HIS A 273 1.71 12.15 11.99
C HIS A 273 2.04 10.92 12.86
N PHE A 274 2.34 9.78 12.24
CA PHE A 274 2.74 8.56 12.94
C PHE A 274 4.06 8.71 13.71
N ARG A 275 5.05 9.43 13.15
CA ARG A 275 6.36 9.65 13.77
C ARG A 275 6.32 10.63 14.95
N THR A 276 5.56 11.72 14.84
CA THR A 276 5.65 12.85 15.78
C THR A 276 4.50 12.97 16.77
N THR A 277 3.34 12.35 16.51
CA THR A 277 2.17 12.52 17.39
C THR A 277 2.23 11.57 18.60
N PRO A 278 2.00 12.07 19.83
CA PRO A 278 1.90 11.22 21.04
C PRO A 278 0.88 10.09 20.89
N LEU A 279 1.21 8.91 21.42
CA LEU A 279 0.48 7.66 21.18
C LEU A 279 -1.03 7.75 21.44
N GLU A 280 -1.44 8.45 22.49
CA GLU A 280 -2.86 8.63 22.85
C GLU A 280 -3.66 9.53 21.87
N LYS A 281 -3.00 10.13 20.87
CA LYS A 281 -3.60 10.91 19.78
C LYS A 281 -3.11 10.48 18.39
N ASN A 282 -2.36 9.38 18.29
CA ASN A 282 -1.71 8.92 17.07
C ASN A 282 -2.62 7.93 16.34
N ALA A 283 -3.19 8.30 15.20
CA ALA A 283 -4.30 7.56 14.60
C ALA A 283 -3.96 6.10 14.20
N PRO A 284 -2.82 5.81 13.52
CA PRO A 284 -2.39 4.43 13.29
C PRO A 284 -2.23 3.61 14.59
N VAL A 285 -1.69 4.21 15.65
CA VAL A 285 -1.50 3.52 16.95
C VAL A 285 -2.85 3.22 17.60
N LEU A 286 -3.78 4.17 17.64
CA LEU A 286 -5.11 3.94 18.24
C LEU A 286 -5.90 2.86 17.48
N LEU A 287 -5.79 2.83 16.14
CA LEU A 287 -6.40 1.78 15.32
C LEU A 287 -5.77 0.40 15.59
N ALA A 288 -4.44 0.32 15.66
CA ALA A 288 -3.73 -0.92 16.00
C ALA A 288 -4.10 -1.43 17.41
N LEU A 289 -4.20 -0.52 18.39
CA LEU A 289 -4.58 -0.85 19.77
C LEU A 289 -6.02 -1.34 19.90
N LEU A 290 -6.94 -0.80 19.12
CA LEU A 290 -8.31 -1.34 19.01
C LEU A 290 -8.31 -2.73 18.35
N GLY A 291 -7.44 -2.96 17.36
CA GLY A 291 -7.19 -4.29 16.80
C GLY A 291 -6.73 -5.29 17.87
N ILE A 292 -5.68 -4.97 18.63
CA ILE A 292 -5.16 -5.78 19.75
C ILE A 292 -6.27 -6.06 20.79
N TRP A 293 -7.09 -5.06 21.13
CA TRP A 293 -8.20 -5.25 22.07
C TRP A 293 -9.20 -6.31 21.60
N TYR A 294 -9.64 -6.27 20.34
CA TYR A 294 -10.59 -7.27 19.83
C TYR A 294 -9.94 -8.63 19.55
N ILE A 295 -8.73 -8.67 19.00
CA ILE A 295 -8.03 -9.92 18.70
C ILE A 295 -7.66 -10.65 19.99
N ASN A 296 -6.97 -9.96 20.92
CA ASN A 296 -6.36 -10.60 22.08
C ASN A 296 -7.22 -10.64 23.35
N CYS A 297 -8.30 -9.86 23.43
CA CYS A 297 -9.22 -9.87 24.58
C CYS A 297 -10.66 -10.31 24.25
N PHE A 298 -11.10 -10.22 22.99
CA PHE A 298 -12.41 -10.74 22.54
C PHE A 298 -12.30 -11.97 21.63
N GLY A 299 -11.09 -12.37 21.19
CA GLY A 299 -10.90 -13.52 20.31
C GLY A 299 -11.41 -13.28 18.88
N CYS A 300 -11.53 -12.03 18.42
CA CYS A 300 -12.04 -11.72 17.09
C CYS A 300 -11.01 -12.06 16.00
N GLU A 301 -11.23 -13.17 15.29
CA GLU A 301 -10.34 -13.67 14.22
C GLU A 301 -10.30 -12.79 12.97
N THR A 302 -11.30 -11.92 12.75
CA THR A 302 -11.47 -11.16 11.49
C THR A 302 -11.66 -9.67 11.71
N HIS A 303 -11.26 -8.88 10.71
CA HIS A 303 -11.43 -7.43 10.68
C HIS A 303 -12.04 -6.99 9.34
N ALA A 304 -13.29 -6.53 9.35
CA ALA A 304 -14.01 -6.15 8.13
C ALA A 304 -13.71 -4.70 7.71
N MET A 305 -13.09 -4.53 6.54
CA MET A 305 -12.84 -3.21 5.94
C MET A 305 -13.95 -2.88 4.93
N LEU A 306 -14.84 -1.94 5.30
CA LEU A 306 -16.08 -1.66 4.58
C LEU A 306 -16.09 -0.21 4.03
N PRO A 307 -15.43 0.07 2.88
CA PRO A 307 -15.50 1.38 2.25
C PRO A 307 -16.89 1.62 1.66
N TYR A 308 -17.51 2.76 2.01
CA TYR A 308 -18.76 3.23 1.42
C TYR A 308 -18.51 4.04 0.13
N ASP A 309 -17.65 3.51 -0.74
CA ASP A 309 -17.24 4.12 -2.01
C ASP A 309 -16.95 3.02 -3.05
N GLN A 310 -17.38 3.23 -4.30
CA GLN A 310 -17.30 2.22 -5.36
C GLN A 310 -15.92 2.16 -6.04
N TYR A 311 -15.17 3.25 -6.06
CA TYR A 311 -13.79 3.26 -6.57
C TYR A 311 -12.85 2.52 -5.62
N LEU A 312 -13.14 2.53 -4.32
CA LEU A 312 -12.47 1.74 -3.29
C LEU A 312 -12.83 0.23 -3.27
N HIS A 313 -13.46 -0.33 -4.31
CA HIS A 313 -13.86 -1.76 -4.34
C HIS A 313 -12.70 -2.76 -4.16
N ARG A 314 -11.47 -2.37 -4.51
CA ARG A 314 -10.25 -3.19 -4.30
C ARG A 314 -9.52 -2.90 -2.98
N PHE A 315 -9.97 -1.96 -2.16
CA PHE A 315 -9.27 -1.49 -0.96
C PHE A 315 -9.11 -2.59 0.11
N ALA A 316 -10.19 -3.31 0.43
CA ALA A 316 -10.13 -4.43 1.37
C ALA A 316 -9.20 -5.57 0.87
N ALA A 317 -9.26 -5.90 -0.43
CA ALA A 317 -8.41 -6.91 -1.04
C ALA A 317 -6.93 -6.51 -1.13
N TYR A 318 -6.61 -5.21 -1.09
CA TYR A 318 -5.23 -4.73 -0.96
C TYR A 318 -4.69 -4.95 0.45
N PHE A 319 -5.49 -4.64 1.48
CA PHE A 319 -5.10 -4.80 2.89
C PHE A 319 -5.17 -6.25 3.41
N GLN A 320 -5.53 -7.21 2.54
CA GLN A 320 -5.51 -8.65 2.82
C GLN A 320 -4.09 -9.27 2.67
N GLN A 321 -3.11 -8.53 2.12
CA GLN A 321 -1.76 -9.02 1.74
C GLN A 321 -0.62 -8.53 2.65
#